data_AF-A0A4Q5TTS4-F1
#
_entry.id   AF-A0A4Q5TTS4-F1
#
_cell.length_a   1.000
_cell.length_b   1.000
_cell.length_c   1.000
_cell.angle_alpha   90.00
_cell.angle_beta   90.00
_cell.angle_gamma   90.00
#
_symmetry.space_group_name_H-M   'P 1'
#
loop_
_entity.id
_entity.type
_entity.pdbx_description
1 polymer ?
#
loop_
_entity_poly.entity_id
_entity_poly.type
_entity_poly.pdbx_seq_one_letter_code
_entity_poly.pdbx_strand_id
1 'polypeptide(L)'
;MWRIAFVMLAVICHQDQQVTKVIGRAENLKQGAIVISKSNNKAYEVDGLRSWDSSLLNRQVEVTGILVIYEYKPRPDGEEAQEVHAARRVLTKPKWIKLNNQSVF
;
A
#
# COMPACT_ATOMS: atom_id res chain seq x y z
N MET A 1 25.20 10.58 -51.65
CA MET A 1 24.03 9.75 -51.28
C MET A 1 24.17 9.38 -49.80
N TRP A 2 23.43 10.03 -48.89
CA TRP A 2 23.55 9.82 -47.45
C TRP A 2 22.23 9.24 -46.92
N ARG A 3 22.27 8.01 -46.39
CA ARG A 3 21.11 7.37 -45.75
C ARG A 3 21.10 7.75 -44.27
N ILE A 4 20.11 8.54 -43.87
CA ILE A 4 19.84 8.88 -42.47
C ILE A 4 19.14 7.67 -41.84
N ALA A 5 19.81 7.03 -40.88
CA ALA A 5 19.24 5.97 -40.07
C ALA A 5 18.32 6.61 -39.01
N PHE A 6 17.02 6.35 -39.10
CA PHE A 6 16.06 6.65 -38.04
C PHE A 6 16.27 5.65 -36.90
N VAL A 7 16.92 6.07 -35.82
CA VAL A 7 16.96 5.32 -34.57
C VAL A 7 15.64 5.57 -33.85
N MET A 8 14.73 4.59 -33.91
CA MET A 8 13.58 4.54 -33.01
C MET A 8 14.11 4.31 -31.59
N LEU A 9 14.16 5.38 -30.80
CA LEU A 9 14.41 5.28 -29.37
C LEU A 9 13.14 4.72 -28.71
N ALA A 10 13.14 3.43 -28.40
CA ALA A 10 12.09 2.81 -27.62
C ALA A 10 12.12 3.39 -26.21
N VAL A 11 11.13 4.22 -25.88
CA VAL A 11 10.88 4.67 -24.50
C VAL A 11 10.34 3.47 -23.73
N ILE A 12 11.25 2.72 -23.10
CA ILE A 12 10.88 1.68 -22.14
C ILE A 12 10.37 2.41 -20.90
N CYS A 13 9.05 2.47 -20.73
CA CYS A 13 8.42 3.01 -19.54
C CYS A 13 8.70 2.04 -18.37
N HIS A 14 9.74 2.31 -17.56
CA HIS A 14 9.97 1.63 -16.29
C HIS A 14 8.99 2.20 -15.26
N GLN A 15 7.92 1.47 -14.97
CA GLN A 15 7.07 1.77 -13.83
C GLN A 15 7.75 1.19 -12.59
N ASP A 16 8.62 1.98 -11.95
CA ASP A 16 9.38 1.57 -10.78
C ASP A 16 8.44 1.12 -9.65
N GLN A 17 8.46 -0.18 -9.35
CA GLN A 17 7.74 -0.73 -8.21
C GLN A 17 8.47 -0.35 -6.93
N GLN A 18 8.03 0.74 -6.28
CA GLN A 18 8.65 1.20 -5.05
C GLN A 18 8.34 0.25 -3.88
N VAL A 19 9.37 -0.48 -3.43
CA VAL A 19 9.32 -1.23 -2.17
C VAL A 19 9.21 -0.22 -1.02
N THR A 20 8.13 -0.34 -0.26
CA THR A 20 7.78 0.54 0.85
C THR A 20 7.78 -0.24 2.16
N LYS A 21 8.31 0.40 3.19
CA LYS A 21 8.33 -0.11 4.56
C LYS A 21 7.40 0.70 5.44
N VAL A 22 6.49 0.03 6.14
CA VAL A 22 5.48 0.64 7.02
C VAL A 22 5.61 0.05 8.41
N ILE A 23 5.81 0.90 9.41
CA ILE A 23 5.81 0.52 10.82
C ILE A 23 4.52 1.06 11.45
N GLY A 24 3.74 0.18 12.07
CA GLY A 24 2.43 0.57 12.58
C GLY A 24 1.76 -0.47 13.46
N ARG A 25 0.50 -0.21 13.83
CA ARG A 25 -0.33 -1.13 14.62
C ARG A 25 -1.11 -2.06 13.68
N ALA A 26 -1.03 -3.37 13.93
CA ALA A 26 -1.78 -4.37 13.20
C ALA A 26 -3.26 -4.39 13.63
N GLU A 27 -4.18 -4.24 12.69
CA GLU A 27 -5.64 -4.25 12.93
C GLU A 27 -6.39 -5.05 11.86
N ASN A 28 -7.57 -5.55 12.23
CA ASN A 28 -8.46 -6.26 11.32
C ASN A 28 -9.66 -5.38 10.96
N LEU A 29 -9.96 -5.28 9.68
CA LEU A 29 -11.21 -4.70 9.16
C LEU A 29 -12.14 -5.80 8.66
N LYS A 30 -13.40 -5.43 8.35
CA LYS A 30 -14.38 -6.37 7.77
C LYS A 30 -13.89 -7.07 6.50
N GLN A 31 -13.01 -6.44 5.72
CA GLN A 31 -12.55 -6.93 4.42
C GLN A 31 -11.07 -7.33 4.38
N GLY A 32 -10.33 -7.33 5.50
CA GLY A 32 -8.92 -7.73 5.48
C GLY A 32 -8.10 -7.25 6.66
N ALA A 33 -6.81 -7.58 6.64
CA ALA A 33 -5.84 -7.10 7.59
C ALA A 33 -5.24 -5.76 7.13
N ILE A 34 -5.09 -4.83 8.08
CA ILE A 34 -4.47 -3.53 7.84
C ILE A 34 -3.34 -3.25 8.84
N VAL A 35 -2.50 -2.28 8.50
CA VAL A 35 -1.56 -1.64 9.41
C VAL A 35 -1.86 -0.16 9.46
N ILE A 36 -2.10 0.37 10.64
CA ILE A 36 -2.17 1.82 10.86
C ILE A 36 -0.76 2.34 11.09
N SER A 37 -0.22 3.05 10.11
CA SER A 37 1.15 3.57 10.14
C SER A 37 1.35 4.57 11.27
N LYS A 38 2.43 4.41 12.04
CA LYS A 38 2.79 5.32 13.13
C LYS A 38 3.26 6.69 12.62
N SER A 39 3.82 6.77 11.42
CA SER A 39 4.42 8.01 10.90
C SER A 39 3.41 8.99 10.33
N ASN A 40 2.28 8.50 9.81
CA ASN A 40 1.31 9.33 9.10
C ASN A 40 -0.16 9.00 9.45
N ASN A 41 -0.39 8.06 10.37
CA ASN A 41 -1.72 7.62 10.81
C ASN A 41 -2.64 7.13 9.67
N LYS A 42 -2.07 6.71 8.53
CA LYS A 42 -2.82 6.16 7.39
C LYS A 42 -2.90 4.64 7.52
N ALA A 43 -4.02 4.09 7.08
CA ALA A 43 -4.22 2.65 6.96
C ALA A 43 -3.57 2.13 5.67
N TYR A 44 -2.84 1.02 5.80
CA TYR A 44 -2.25 0.25 4.71
C TYR A 44 -2.80 -1.17 4.77
N GLU A 45 -3.51 -1.59 3.75
CA GLU A 45 -4.01 -2.94 3.61
C GLU A 45 -2.88 -3.91 3.25
N VAL A 46 -2.92 -5.10 3.83
CA VAL A 46 -1.94 -6.15 3.58
C VAL A 46 -2.54 -7.14 2.60
N ASP A 47 -2.05 -7.11 1.36
CA ASP A 47 -2.57 -7.93 0.28
C ASP A 47 -2.48 -9.44 0.61
N GLY A 48 -3.53 -10.17 0.29
CA GLY A 48 -3.62 -11.61 0.57
C GLY A 48 -3.77 -12.00 2.05
N LEU A 49 -3.76 -11.05 2.99
CA LEU A 49 -3.93 -11.33 4.42
C LEU A 49 -5.36 -10.99 4.87
N ARG A 50 -6.16 -12.02 5.12
CA ARG A 50 -7.56 -11.86 5.54
C ARG A 50 -7.68 -11.29 6.96
N SER A 51 -6.79 -11.68 7.85
CA SER A 51 -6.77 -11.24 9.25
C SER A 51 -5.40 -11.48 9.88
N TRP A 52 -4.99 -10.62 10.80
CA TRP A 52 -3.86 -10.87 11.69
C TRP A 52 -4.16 -11.96 12.70
N ASP A 53 -3.14 -12.76 13.00
CA ASP A 53 -3.16 -13.66 14.15
C ASP A 53 -3.37 -12.88 15.46
N SER A 54 -4.03 -13.52 16.42
CA SER A 54 -4.32 -12.91 17.74
C SER A 54 -3.06 -12.46 18.49
N SER A 55 -1.91 -13.09 18.23
CA SER A 55 -0.61 -12.74 18.83
C SER A 55 0.03 -11.47 18.26
N LEU A 56 -0.44 -11.02 17.09
CA LEU A 56 0.00 -9.84 16.35
C LEU A 56 -1.04 -8.71 16.38
N LEU A 57 -2.33 -9.04 16.54
CA LEU A 57 -3.40 -8.05 16.60
C LEU A 57 -3.13 -7.00 17.70
N ASN A 58 -3.35 -5.73 17.36
CA ASN A 58 -3.05 -4.55 18.19
C ASN A 58 -1.58 -4.39 18.59
N ARG A 59 -0.66 -5.21 18.07
CA ARG A 59 0.79 -5.06 18.29
C ARG A 59 1.43 -4.23 17.20
N GLN A 60 2.62 -3.72 17.52
CA GLN A 60 3.44 -3.02 16.56
C GLN A 60 4.15 -4.01 15.63
N VAL A 61 3.98 -3.80 14.33
CA VAL A 61 4.58 -4.62 13.27
C VAL A 61 5.31 -3.72 12.29
N GLU A 62 6.36 -4.27 11.68
CA GLU A 62 6.98 -3.71 10.49
C GLU A 62 6.53 -4.56 9.29
N VAL A 63 5.94 -3.92 8.28
CA VAL A 63 5.50 -4.57 7.04
C VAL A 63 6.22 -3.93 5.87
N THR A 64 6.87 -4.76 5.07
CA THR A 64 7.53 -4.35 3.82
C THR A 64 6.79 -4.98 2.64
N GLY A 65 6.57 -4.21 1.59
CA GLY A 65 5.91 -4.69 0.37
C GLY A 65 5.96 -3.64 -0.73
N ILE A 66 5.37 -3.94 -1.89
CA ILE A 66 5.24 -2.96 -2.97
C ILE A 66 3.96 -2.16 -2.74
N LEU A 67 4.07 -0.84 -2.60
CA LEU A 67 2.93 0.02 -2.35
C LEU A 67 2.16 0.28 -3.65
N VAL A 68 0.87 -0.05 -3.64
CA VAL A 68 -0.09 0.30 -4.68
C VAL A 68 -1.14 1.24 -4.07
N ILE A 69 -1.37 2.38 -4.70
CA ILE A 69 -2.38 3.36 -4.28
C ILE A 69 -3.51 3.34 -5.29
N TYR A 70 -4.71 3.00 -4.84
CA TYR A 70 -5.93 3.10 -5.63
C TYR A 70 -6.63 4.42 -5.28
N GLU A 71 -6.69 5.30 -6.25
CA GLU A 71 -7.43 6.55 -6.16
C GLU A 71 -8.85 6.32 -6.67
N TYR A 72 -9.84 6.71 -5.87
CA TYR A 72 -11.22 6.73 -6.35
C TYR A 72 -11.38 7.92 -7.28
N LYS A 73 -11.76 7.63 -8.53
CA LYS A 73 -12.19 8.66 -9.48
C LYS A 73 -13.67 8.93 -9.24
N PRO A 74 -14.10 10.20 -9.12
CA PRO A 74 -15.51 10.52 -9.09
C PRO A 74 -16.19 10.05 -10.39
N ARG A 75 -17.48 9.72 -10.30
CA ARG A 75 -18.24 9.30 -11.48
C ARG A 75 -18.37 10.49 -12.46
N PRO A 76 -18.45 10.24 -13.79
CA PRO A 76 -18.53 11.30 -14.79
C PRO A 76 -19.80 12.16 -14.70
N ASP A 77 -20.85 11.65 -14.05
CA ASP A 77 -22.14 12.33 -13.84
C ASP A 77 -22.11 13.34 -12.67
N GLY A 78 -20.98 13.46 -11.97
CA GLY A 78 -20.82 14.40 -10.86
C GLY A 78 -21.58 13.97 -9.59
N GLU A 79 -22.23 12.80 -9.59
CA GLU A 79 -22.75 12.23 -8.36
C GLU A 79 -21.59 11.67 -7.55
N GLU A 80 -21.25 12.39 -6.47
CA GLU A 80 -20.40 11.86 -5.42
C GLU A 80 -21.10 10.61 -4.89
N ALA A 81 -20.56 9.43 -5.21
CA ALA A 81 -20.92 8.23 -4.49
C ALA A 81 -20.60 8.51 -3.03
N GLN A 82 -21.64 8.70 -2.21
CA GLN A 82 -21.47 8.76 -0.77
C GLN A 82 -20.62 7.56 -0.39
N GLU A 83 -19.53 7.84 0.32
CA GLU A 83 -18.62 6.91 0.97
C GLU A 83 -17.25 6.72 0.28
N VAL A 84 -16.29 7.47 0.84
CA VAL A 84 -14.83 7.28 0.84
C VAL A 84 -14.03 8.01 -0.25
N HIS A 85 -13.83 9.32 -0.05
CA HIS A 85 -12.80 10.15 -0.73
C HIS A 85 -11.35 9.78 -0.36
N ALA A 86 -11.10 8.64 0.30
CA ALA A 86 -9.77 8.27 0.75
C ALA A 86 -9.13 7.28 -0.23
N ALA A 87 -7.94 7.64 -0.74
CA ALA A 87 -7.13 6.71 -1.52
C ALA A 87 -6.82 5.44 -0.70
N ARG A 88 -7.10 4.27 -1.28
CA ARG A 88 -6.85 2.96 -0.69
C ARG A 88 -5.38 2.58 -0.94
N ARG A 89 -4.66 2.26 0.13
CA ARG A 89 -3.22 1.90 0.08
C ARG A 89 -3.07 0.42 0.35
N VAL A 90 -2.43 -0.30 -0.55
CA VAL A 90 -2.26 -1.75 -0.47
C VAL A 90 -0.78 -2.09 -0.57
N LEU A 91 -0.28 -2.87 0.38
CA LEU A 91 1.06 -3.44 0.37
C LEU A 91 0.98 -4.83 -0.27
N THR A 92 1.42 -4.93 -1.52
CA THR A 92 1.48 -6.18 -2.27
C THR A 92 2.78 -6.93 -2.02
N LYS A 93 2.74 -8.26 -2.18
CA LYS A 93 3.84 -9.17 -1.79
C LYS A 93 4.38 -8.88 -0.36
N PRO A 94 3.50 -8.75 0.64
CA PRO A 94 3.90 -8.29 1.95
C PRO A 94 4.78 -9.30 2.67
N LYS A 95 5.74 -8.79 3.43
CA LYS A 95 6.51 -9.51 4.45
C LYS A 95 6.45 -8.71 5.73
N TRP A 96 6.31 -9.37 6.88
CA TRP A 96 6.20 -8.66 8.15
C TRP A 96 6.97 -9.33 9.27
N ILE A 97 7.35 -8.50 10.24
CA ILE A 97 7.95 -8.93 11.51
C ILE A 97 7.26 -8.24 12.67
N LYS A 98 7.13 -8.95 13.78
CA LYS A 98 6.69 -8.37 15.06
C LYS A 98 7.83 -7.55 15.63
N LEU A 99 7.56 -6.29 15.98
CA LEU A 99 8.53 -5.47 16.69
C LEU A 99 8.37 -5.69 18.20
N ASN A 100 9.41 -6.21 18.84
CA ASN A 100 9.46 -6.40 20.29
C ASN A 100 9.86 -5.10 20.99
N ASN A 101 9.13 -4.00 20.76
CA ASN A 101 9.37 -2.80 21.54
C ASN A 101 8.53 -2.83 22.81
N GLN A 102 9.21 -3.11 23.93
CA GLN A 102 8.77 -2.73 25.26
C GLN A 102 8.73 -1.20 25.34
N SER A 103 7.61 -0.59 24.96
CA SER A 103 7.31 0.79 25.32
C SER A 103 5.81 0.89 25.48
N VAL A 104 5.41 0.74 26.73
CA VAL A 104 4.11 1.10 27.28
C VAL A 104 3.72 2.47 26.73
N PHE A 105 2.55 2.55 26.08
CA PHE A 105 1.85 3.82 25.88
C PHE A 105 1.40 4.37 27.22
#